data_AF-A0A842LMC6-F1
#
_entry.id   AF-A0A842LMC6-F1
#
_cell.length_a   1.000
_cell.length_b   1.000
_cell.length_c   1.000
_cell.angle_alpha   90.00
_cell.angle_beta   90.00
_cell.angle_gamma   90.00
#
_symmetry.space_group_name_H-M   'P 1'
#
loop_
_entity.id
_entity.type
_entity.pdbx_description
1 polymer ?
#
loop_
_entity_poly.entity_id
_entity_poly.type
_entity_poly.pdbx_seq_one_letter_code
_entity_poly.pdbx_strand_id
1 'polypeptide(L)'
;DYPHTWAYLKRFEHVLRARGGWEVKQAMKAGKPFYSMSEIGDYTFAPWKVVWPWIAKGLRAVVVDMVQGKPVVPEHNTFLVACYEPDEAFYICALMNSSAGDLTIRSFFSTGGGGIGSPIVLEHVRIPKYNSNDLVHRALAEASQAAHEAAAQGDVARLREIEERIDQLAAQLWGLTERELKIVRSDLAEVGGDKV
;
A
#
# COMPACT_ATOMS: atom_id res chain seq x y z
N ASP A 1 14.93 -9.80 28.60
CA ASP A 1 14.24 -8.93 29.55
C ASP A 1 14.29 -7.46 29.15
N TYR A 2 13.16 -6.76 29.19
CA TYR A 2 13.02 -5.36 28.73
C TYR A 2 12.50 -4.44 29.86
N PRO A 3 13.30 -4.17 30.90
CA PRO A 3 12.84 -3.48 32.12
C PRO A 3 12.40 -2.02 31.88
N HIS A 4 13.07 -1.31 30.97
CA HIS A 4 12.68 0.07 30.61
C HIS A 4 11.34 0.11 29.87
N THR A 5 11.09 -0.84 28.97
CA THR A 5 9.81 -0.98 28.26
C THR A 5 8.67 -1.26 29.25
N TRP A 6 8.91 -2.17 30.21
CA TRP A 6 7.94 -2.47 31.25
C TRP A 6 7.61 -1.23 32.11
N ALA A 7 8.65 -0.52 32.58
CA ALA A 7 8.47 0.70 33.36
C ALA A 7 7.68 1.77 32.58
N TYR A 8 7.95 1.92 31.28
CA TYR A 8 7.20 2.83 30.40
C TYR A 8 5.72 2.43 30.30
N LEU A 9 5.42 1.18 29.95
CA LEU A 9 4.05 0.70 29.82
C LEU A 9 3.27 0.79 31.14
N LYS A 10 3.92 0.48 32.26
CA LYS A 10 3.30 0.57 33.59
C LYS A 10 2.86 1.98 33.97
N ARG A 11 3.58 3.02 33.56
CA ARG A 11 3.16 4.43 33.78
C ARG A 11 1.78 4.73 33.18
N PHE A 12 1.42 4.05 32.09
CA PHE A 12 0.16 4.23 31.39
C PHE A 12 -0.88 3.15 31.69
N GLU A 13 -0.65 2.26 32.67
CA GLU A 13 -1.52 1.11 32.90
C GLU A 13 -2.99 1.51 33.10
N HIS A 14 -3.26 2.53 33.92
CA HIS A 14 -4.62 3.02 34.14
C HIS A 14 -5.29 3.48 32.84
N VAL A 15 -4.56 4.26 32.02
CA VAL A 15 -5.05 4.75 30.73
C VAL A 15 -5.30 3.59 29.75
N LEU A 16 -4.37 2.64 29.68
CA LEU A 16 -4.44 1.49 28.77
C LEU A 16 -5.57 0.53 29.14
N ARG A 17 -5.86 0.36 30.44
CA ARG A 17 -7.00 -0.44 30.94
C ARG A 17 -8.35 0.23 30.70
N ALA A 18 -8.40 1.56 30.68
CA ALA A 18 -9.60 2.33 30.43
C ALA A 18 -10.01 2.37 28.94
N ARG A 19 -9.18 1.82 28.02
CA ARG A 19 -9.45 1.85 26.58
C ARG A 19 -10.78 1.18 26.23
N GLY A 20 -11.54 1.86 25.36
CA GLY A 20 -12.91 1.49 25.01
C GLY A 20 -13.05 0.41 23.94
N GLY A 21 -12.01 0.15 23.15
CA GLY A 21 -12.04 -0.73 21.97
C GLY A 21 -12.52 -2.15 22.32
N TRP A 22 -13.43 -2.67 21.50
CA TRP A 22 -14.08 -3.96 21.78
C TRP A 22 -13.06 -5.09 21.80
N GLU A 23 -12.18 -5.15 20.81
CA GLU A 23 -11.12 -6.16 20.65
C GLU A 23 -10.16 -6.14 21.84
N VAL A 24 -9.73 -4.95 22.26
CA VAL A 24 -8.85 -4.75 23.41
C VAL A 24 -9.53 -5.22 24.70
N LYS A 25 -10.82 -4.91 24.88
CA LYS A 25 -11.60 -5.40 26.02
C LYS A 25 -11.72 -6.93 26.02
N GLN A 26 -11.96 -7.56 24.87
CA GLN A 26 -12.01 -9.02 24.77
C GLN A 26 -10.64 -9.64 25.09
N ALA A 27 -9.55 -9.08 24.57
CA ALA A 27 -8.20 -9.54 24.87
C ALA A 27 -7.92 -9.49 26.39
N MET A 28 -8.29 -8.39 27.06
CA MET A 28 -8.13 -8.28 28.52
C MET A 28 -9.00 -9.28 29.29
N LYS A 29 -10.25 -9.50 28.87
CA LYS A 29 -11.12 -10.53 29.46
C LYS A 29 -10.56 -11.94 29.28
N ALA A 30 -9.86 -12.19 28.19
CA ALA A 30 -9.14 -13.44 27.91
C ALA A 30 -7.78 -13.54 28.63
N GLY A 31 -7.48 -12.63 29.58
CA GLY A 31 -6.26 -12.66 30.38
C GLY A 31 -5.01 -12.16 29.65
N LYS A 32 -5.14 -11.52 28.48
CA LYS A 32 -4.01 -10.89 27.79
C LYS A 32 -3.55 -9.64 28.56
N PRO A 33 -2.27 -9.24 28.43
CA PRO A 33 -1.74 -8.08 29.14
C PRO A 33 -2.49 -6.78 28.85
N PHE A 34 -2.49 -5.84 29.81
CA PHE A 34 -3.19 -4.54 29.67
C PHE A 34 -2.70 -3.68 28.49
N TYR A 35 -1.48 -3.94 28.02
CA TYR A 35 -0.84 -3.27 26.88
C TYR A 35 -1.07 -4.00 25.55
N SER A 36 -1.94 -5.02 25.50
CA SER A 36 -2.31 -5.66 24.22
C SER A 36 -2.91 -4.65 23.24
N MET A 37 -2.61 -4.84 21.96
CA MET A 37 -3.15 -4.07 20.84
C MET A 37 -3.86 -5.02 19.89
N SER A 38 -4.90 -4.52 19.22
CA SER A 38 -5.55 -5.19 18.09
C SER A 38 -4.88 -4.76 16.79
N GLU A 39 -5.13 -5.50 15.69
CA GLU A 39 -4.71 -5.10 14.33
C GLU A 39 -3.20 -4.88 14.16
N ILE A 40 -2.42 -5.62 14.94
CA ILE A 40 -0.97 -5.74 14.80
C ILE A 40 -0.62 -7.21 14.78
N GLY A 41 0.20 -7.62 13.81
CA GLY A 41 0.67 -8.99 13.68
C GLY A 41 1.98 -9.05 12.89
N ASP A 42 2.40 -10.26 12.51
CA ASP A 42 3.66 -10.47 11.79
C ASP A 42 3.73 -9.67 10.48
N TYR A 43 2.58 -9.46 9.83
CA TYR A 43 2.45 -8.63 8.63
C TYR A 43 2.88 -7.17 8.86
N THR A 44 2.65 -6.62 10.06
CA THR A 44 3.06 -5.26 10.43
C THR A 44 4.59 -5.12 10.45
N PHE A 45 5.30 -6.23 10.69
CA PHE A 45 6.76 -6.28 10.77
C PHE A 45 7.40 -6.91 9.53
N ALA A 46 6.64 -7.12 8.45
CA ALA A 46 7.15 -7.67 7.20
C ALA A 46 8.37 -6.86 6.67
N PRO A 47 9.36 -7.51 6.05
CA PRO A 47 10.59 -6.85 5.61
C PRO A 47 10.33 -5.83 4.49
N TRP A 48 9.35 -6.10 3.64
CA TRP A 48 8.90 -5.24 2.55
C TRP A 48 7.41 -4.96 2.70
N LYS A 49 6.98 -3.76 2.31
CA LYS A 49 5.58 -3.37 2.34
C LYS A 49 5.25 -2.50 1.16
N VAL A 50 4.04 -2.63 0.64
CA VAL A 50 3.42 -1.60 -0.20
C VAL A 50 2.50 -0.79 0.70
N VAL A 51 2.71 0.52 0.78
CA VAL A 51 1.91 1.41 1.65
C VAL A 51 1.31 2.56 0.86
N TRP A 52 0.15 3.05 1.31
CA TRP A 52 -0.48 4.24 0.75
C TRP A 52 -1.30 4.97 1.83
N PRO A 53 -1.50 6.30 1.69
CA PRO A 53 -2.21 7.09 2.69
C PRO A 53 -3.71 6.78 2.71
N TRP A 54 -4.33 6.93 3.88
CA TRP A 54 -5.78 6.85 4.04
C TRP A 54 -6.49 7.97 3.27
N ILE A 55 -5.99 9.19 3.39
CA ILE A 55 -6.57 10.37 2.74
C ILE A 55 -5.61 10.90 1.69
N ALA A 56 -5.98 10.77 0.41
CA ALA A 56 -5.27 11.35 -0.71
C ALA A 56 -6.22 11.69 -1.87
N LYS A 57 -5.79 12.59 -2.77
CA LYS A 57 -6.52 12.93 -4.00
C LYS A 57 -6.51 11.81 -5.06
N GLY A 58 -5.65 10.83 -4.86
CA GLY A 58 -5.44 9.71 -5.76
C GLY A 58 -4.58 8.66 -5.08
N LEU A 59 -4.51 7.47 -5.67
CA LEU A 59 -3.65 6.45 -5.12
C LEU A 59 -2.18 6.84 -5.28
N ARG A 60 -1.43 6.71 -4.18
CA ARG A 60 0.00 6.96 -4.11
C ARG A 60 0.62 5.82 -3.32
N ALA A 61 0.73 4.66 -3.96
CA ALA A 61 1.37 3.50 -3.38
C ALA A 61 2.89 3.66 -3.45
N VAL A 62 3.59 3.24 -2.41
CA VAL A 62 5.05 3.27 -2.34
C VAL A 62 5.55 2.00 -1.67
N VAL A 63 6.68 1.48 -2.15
CA VAL A 63 7.37 0.37 -1.50
C VAL A 63 8.22 0.91 -0.36
N VAL A 64 8.10 0.30 0.81
CA VAL A 64 8.90 0.60 2.00
C VAL A 64 9.59 -0.67 2.46
N ASP A 65 10.89 -0.57 2.70
CA ASP A 65 11.75 -1.65 3.17
C ASP A 65 12.21 -1.40 4.62
N MET A 66 13.40 -1.88 4.96
CA MET A 66 13.98 -1.72 6.29
C MET A 66 14.84 -0.46 6.40
N VAL A 67 14.66 0.30 7.48
CA VAL A 67 15.55 1.39 7.84
C VAL A 67 16.53 0.91 8.91
N GLN A 68 17.83 0.99 8.64
CA GLN A 68 18.89 0.51 9.55
C GLN A 68 18.69 -0.94 10.01
N GLY A 69 18.25 -1.81 9.08
CA GLY A 69 17.99 -3.23 9.35
C GLY A 69 16.75 -3.50 10.21
N LYS A 70 15.88 -2.51 10.41
CA LYS A 70 14.62 -2.64 11.15
C LYS A 70 13.43 -2.44 10.21
N PRO A 71 12.41 -3.31 10.26
CA PRO A 71 11.18 -3.10 9.52
C PRO A 71 10.54 -1.76 9.87
N VAL A 72 10.18 -0.97 8.87
CA VAL A 72 9.37 0.24 9.08
C VAL A 72 7.97 -0.17 9.50
N VAL A 73 7.47 0.41 10.59
CA VAL A 73 6.07 0.27 11.03
C VAL A 73 5.33 1.54 10.64
N PRO A 74 4.43 1.49 9.65
CA PRO A 74 3.68 2.67 9.22
C PRO A 74 2.74 3.20 10.31
N GLU A 75 2.41 4.48 10.23
CA GLU A 75 1.50 5.15 11.15
C GLU A 75 0.03 4.81 10.80
N HIS A 76 -0.90 4.99 11.75
CA HIS A 76 -2.30 4.59 11.59
C HIS A 76 -3.04 5.23 10.40
N ASN A 77 -2.51 6.32 9.84
CA ASN A 77 -3.05 6.98 8.65
C ASN A 77 -2.57 6.37 7.32
N THR A 78 -1.90 5.22 7.35
CA THR A 78 -1.46 4.48 6.18
C THR A 78 -1.97 3.05 6.21
N PHE A 79 -2.28 2.55 5.02
CA PHE A 79 -2.58 1.15 4.80
C PHE A 79 -1.35 0.44 4.26
N LEU A 80 -1.31 -0.88 4.44
CA LEU A 80 -0.17 -1.68 4.02
C LEU A 80 -0.58 -3.04 3.47
N VAL A 81 0.16 -3.51 2.48
CA VAL A 81 0.27 -4.91 2.09
C VAL A 81 1.64 -5.41 2.51
N ALA A 82 1.66 -6.47 3.30
CA ALA A 82 2.91 -7.13 3.69
C ALA A 82 3.47 -7.94 2.53
N CYS A 83 4.76 -7.76 2.24
CA CYS A 83 5.51 -8.50 1.24
C CYS A 83 6.79 -9.05 1.87
N TYR A 84 7.27 -10.18 1.35
CA TYR A 84 8.48 -10.82 1.87
C TYR A 84 9.65 -10.75 0.90
N GLU A 85 9.39 -10.41 -0.35
CA GLU A 85 10.37 -10.24 -1.41
C GLU A 85 10.18 -8.86 -2.08
N PRO A 86 11.27 -8.19 -2.50
CA PRO A 86 11.20 -6.87 -3.14
C PRO A 86 10.39 -6.89 -4.43
N ASP A 87 10.60 -7.89 -5.29
CA ASP A 87 9.98 -7.95 -6.61
C ASP A 87 8.45 -8.02 -6.51
N GLU A 88 7.91 -8.78 -5.54
CA GLU A 88 6.48 -8.86 -5.29
C GLU A 88 5.92 -7.50 -4.83
N ALA A 89 6.64 -6.81 -3.93
CA ALA A 89 6.23 -5.49 -3.45
C ALA A 89 6.21 -4.46 -4.58
N PHE A 90 7.27 -4.40 -5.39
CA PHE A 90 7.36 -3.49 -6.53
C PHE A 90 6.32 -3.81 -7.60
N TYR A 91 6.05 -5.09 -7.87
CA TYR A 91 5.00 -5.52 -8.80
C TYR A 91 3.60 -5.06 -8.36
N ILE A 92 3.23 -5.27 -7.09
CA ILE A 92 1.94 -4.81 -6.55
C ILE A 92 1.86 -3.28 -6.64
N CYS A 93 2.93 -2.59 -6.24
CA CYS A 93 3.00 -1.13 -6.29
C CYS A 93 2.85 -0.60 -7.73
N ALA A 94 3.42 -1.28 -8.73
CA ALA A 94 3.29 -0.91 -10.15
C ALA A 94 1.82 -0.94 -10.59
N LEU A 95 1.13 -2.05 -10.31
CA LEU A 95 -0.26 -2.24 -10.72
C LEU A 95 -1.18 -1.25 -10.04
N MET A 96 -0.98 -1.03 -8.74
CA MET A 96 -1.72 -0.03 -7.97
C MET A 96 -1.57 1.37 -8.57
N ASN A 97 -0.35 1.81 -8.89
CA ASN A 97 -0.10 3.15 -9.42
C ASN A 97 -0.38 3.33 -10.93
N SER A 98 -0.61 2.25 -11.67
CA SER A 98 -1.02 2.33 -13.08
C SER A 98 -2.36 3.07 -13.23
N SER A 99 -2.59 3.70 -14.38
CA SER A 99 -3.82 4.44 -14.67
C SER A 99 -5.08 3.56 -14.50
N ALA A 100 -5.02 2.30 -14.94
CA ALA A 100 -6.13 1.36 -14.77
C ALA A 100 -6.33 0.93 -13.31
N GLY A 101 -5.24 0.73 -12.56
CA GLY A 101 -5.31 0.47 -11.11
C GLY A 101 -5.92 1.64 -10.34
N ASP A 102 -5.38 2.84 -10.53
CA ASP A 102 -5.81 4.08 -9.87
C ASP A 102 -7.28 4.40 -10.22
N LEU A 103 -7.68 4.28 -11.48
CA LEU A 103 -9.07 4.50 -11.89
C LEU A 103 -10.01 3.49 -11.22
N THR A 104 -9.66 2.21 -11.19
CA THR A 104 -10.49 1.15 -10.55
C THR A 104 -10.69 1.46 -9.07
N ILE A 105 -9.60 1.83 -8.39
CA ILE A 105 -9.60 2.18 -6.96
C ILE A 105 -10.48 3.41 -6.72
N ARG A 106 -10.26 4.50 -7.45
CA ARG A 106 -11.06 5.74 -7.28
C ARG A 106 -12.54 5.53 -7.59
N SER A 107 -12.86 4.73 -8.60
CA SER A 107 -14.24 4.44 -9.01
C SER A 107 -15.02 3.74 -7.90
N PHE A 108 -14.36 2.85 -7.14
CA PHE A 108 -14.96 2.22 -5.98
C PHE A 108 -15.34 3.25 -4.89
N PHE A 109 -14.45 4.21 -4.62
CA PHE A 109 -14.63 5.14 -3.51
C PHE A 109 -15.54 6.34 -3.77
N SER A 110 -15.78 6.70 -5.03
CA SER A 110 -16.78 7.72 -5.42
C SER A 110 -18.19 7.40 -4.91
N THR A 111 -18.43 6.19 -4.38
CA THR A 111 -19.71 5.73 -3.83
C THR A 111 -19.86 5.81 -2.30
N GLY A 112 -18.87 6.37 -1.57
CA GLY A 112 -18.99 6.65 -0.12
C GLY A 112 -18.41 5.60 0.84
N GLY A 113 -17.53 4.71 0.37
CA GLY A 113 -17.00 3.55 1.11
C GLY A 113 -15.76 3.76 2.01
N GLY A 114 -15.62 4.88 2.73
CA GLY A 114 -14.57 5.03 3.77
C GLY A 114 -13.22 5.63 3.34
N GLY A 115 -13.14 6.19 2.12
CA GLY A 115 -11.99 6.93 1.59
C GLY A 115 -11.01 6.08 0.79
N ILE A 116 -10.29 6.71 -0.16
CA ILE A 116 -9.44 6.07 -1.20
C ILE A 116 -8.43 5.06 -0.65
N GLY A 117 -8.06 5.15 0.62
CA GLY A 117 -7.10 4.24 1.22
C GLY A 117 -7.62 2.88 1.67
N SER A 118 -8.92 2.62 1.82
CA SER A 118 -9.35 1.37 2.48
C SER A 118 -8.82 0.09 1.79
N PRO A 119 -8.24 -0.89 2.51
CA PRO A 119 -7.65 -2.11 1.92
C PRO A 119 -8.66 -2.99 1.19
N ILE A 120 -9.96 -2.84 1.47
CA ILE A 120 -11.05 -3.53 0.76
C ILE A 120 -11.00 -3.29 -0.75
N VAL A 121 -10.36 -2.21 -1.19
CA VAL A 121 -10.18 -1.95 -2.61
C VAL A 121 -9.36 -3.02 -3.31
N LEU A 122 -8.44 -3.68 -2.58
CA LEU A 122 -7.66 -4.79 -3.11
C LEU A 122 -8.50 -6.06 -3.34
N GLU A 123 -9.70 -6.16 -2.76
CA GLU A 123 -10.66 -7.23 -3.11
C GLU A 123 -11.35 -6.97 -4.46
N HIS A 124 -11.31 -5.72 -4.94
CA HIS A 124 -11.98 -5.28 -6.16
C HIS A 124 -11.00 -5.07 -7.32
N VAL A 125 -9.72 -4.81 -7.04
CA VAL A 125 -8.65 -4.79 -8.04
C VAL A 125 -8.08 -6.20 -8.17
N ARG A 126 -8.24 -6.83 -9.33
CA ARG A 126 -7.66 -8.15 -9.60
C ARG A 126 -6.15 -8.04 -9.81
N ILE A 127 -5.37 -8.20 -8.74
CA ILE A 127 -3.91 -8.33 -8.80
C ILE A 127 -3.57 -9.83 -8.74
N PRO A 128 -3.13 -10.45 -9.85
CA PRO A 128 -2.65 -11.83 -9.83
C PRO A 128 -1.45 -11.97 -8.89
N LYS A 129 -1.33 -13.12 -8.22
CA LYS A 129 -0.16 -13.44 -7.40
C LYS A 129 1.11 -13.29 -8.24
N TYR A 130 2.14 -12.66 -7.68
CA TYR A 130 3.41 -12.47 -8.37
C TYR A 130 4.00 -13.83 -8.82
N ASN A 131 4.50 -13.86 -10.04
CA ASN A 131 5.14 -15.03 -10.65
C ASN A 131 6.48 -14.59 -11.25
N SER A 132 7.59 -15.03 -10.65
CA SER A 132 8.93 -14.68 -11.10
C SER A 132 9.29 -15.25 -12.49
N ASN A 133 8.58 -16.28 -12.96
CA ASN A 133 8.78 -16.82 -14.30
C ASN A 133 8.06 -16.02 -15.38
N ASP A 134 7.12 -15.15 -15.00
CA ASP A 134 6.38 -14.31 -15.94
C ASP A 134 7.17 -13.04 -16.27
N LEU A 135 7.37 -12.79 -17.57
CA LEU A 135 8.15 -11.65 -18.06
C LEU A 135 7.47 -10.30 -17.78
N VAL A 136 6.13 -10.25 -17.85
CA VAL A 136 5.36 -9.03 -17.60
C VAL A 136 5.42 -8.68 -16.12
N HIS A 137 5.29 -9.69 -15.24
CA HIS A 137 5.38 -9.50 -13.79
C HIS A 137 6.76 -8.94 -13.39
N ARG A 138 7.84 -9.51 -13.92
CA ARG A 138 9.21 -9.00 -13.68
C ARG A 138 9.39 -7.59 -14.23
N ALA A 139 8.94 -7.33 -15.46
CA ALA A 139 9.05 -6.01 -16.07
C ALA A 139 8.28 -4.93 -15.27
N LEU A 140 7.12 -5.28 -14.70
CA LEU A 140 6.36 -4.39 -13.80
C LEU A 140 7.14 -4.08 -12.51
N ALA A 141 7.73 -5.10 -11.87
CA ALA A 141 8.55 -4.92 -10.68
C ALA A 141 9.77 -4.02 -10.96
N GLU A 142 10.53 -4.32 -12.03
CA GLU A 142 11.69 -3.54 -12.45
C GLU A 142 11.32 -2.08 -12.79
N ALA A 143 10.22 -1.87 -13.52
CA ALA A 143 9.76 -0.53 -13.87
C ALA A 143 9.34 0.25 -12.61
N SER A 144 8.64 -0.38 -11.67
CA SER A 144 8.27 0.25 -10.41
C SER A 144 9.48 0.62 -9.56
N GLN A 145 10.49 -0.24 -9.46
CA GLN A 145 11.75 0.08 -8.79
C GLN A 145 12.45 1.28 -9.46
N ALA A 146 12.55 1.28 -10.79
CA ALA A 146 13.12 2.39 -11.55
C ALA A 146 12.33 3.70 -11.37
N ALA A 147 11.00 3.63 -11.21
CA ALA A 147 10.16 4.79 -10.93
C ALA A 147 10.48 5.39 -9.56
N HIS A 148 10.71 4.55 -8.53
CA HIS A 148 11.11 5.03 -7.20
C HIS A 148 12.48 5.72 -7.26
N GLU A 149 13.44 5.17 -8.00
CA GLU A 149 14.76 5.78 -8.20
C GLU A 149 14.68 7.12 -8.92
N ALA A 150 13.91 7.20 -10.02
CA ALA A 150 13.72 8.44 -10.78
C ALA A 150 13.02 9.51 -9.93
N ALA A 151 12.01 9.15 -9.15
CA ALA A 151 11.32 10.04 -8.24
C ALA A 151 12.25 10.57 -7.14
N ALA A 152 13.09 9.70 -6.55
CA ALA A 152 14.06 10.09 -5.53
C ALA A 152 15.13 11.06 -6.07
N GLN A 153 15.46 10.95 -7.35
CA GLN A 153 16.39 11.85 -8.04
C GLN A 153 15.74 13.15 -8.55
N GLY A 154 14.40 13.24 -8.49
CA GLY A 154 13.65 14.36 -9.06
C GLY A 154 13.63 14.38 -10.60
N ASP A 155 13.93 13.25 -11.25
CA ASP A 155 13.93 13.11 -12.72
C ASP A 155 12.51 12.91 -13.25
N VAL A 156 11.78 14.01 -13.37
CA VAL A 156 10.37 14.02 -13.79
C VAL A 156 10.17 13.47 -15.21
N ALA A 157 11.11 13.71 -16.12
CA ALA A 157 10.99 13.26 -17.50
C ALA A 157 11.09 11.74 -17.58
N ARG A 158 12.13 11.17 -16.95
CA ARG A 158 12.31 9.72 -16.87
C ARG A 158 11.17 9.04 -16.11
N LEU A 159 10.70 9.65 -15.03
CA LEU A 159 9.57 9.12 -14.26
C LEU A 159 8.32 8.96 -15.15
N ARG A 160 7.98 9.97 -15.95
CA ARG A 160 6.83 9.91 -16.86
C ARG A 160 6.96 8.78 -17.89
N GLU A 161 8.14 8.60 -18.48
CA GLU A 161 8.39 7.50 -19.43
C GLU A 161 8.21 6.13 -18.77
N ILE A 162 8.66 5.98 -17.52
CA ILE A 162 8.50 4.74 -16.75
C ILE A 162 7.03 4.51 -16.39
N GLU A 163 6.30 5.54 -15.96
CA GLU A 163 4.86 5.46 -15.67
C GLU A 163 4.07 5.04 -16.92
N GLU A 164 4.40 5.56 -18.10
CA GLU A 164 3.80 5.14 -19.36
C GLU A 164 4.08 3.67 -19.69
N ARG A 165 5.29 3.19 -19.40
CA ARG A 165 5.65 1.77 -19.55
C ARG A 165 4.88 0.89 -18.56
N ILE A 166 4.72 1.32 -17.30
CA ILE A 166 3.93 0.62 -16.29
C ILE A 166 2.49 0.46 -16.77
N ASP A 167 1.89 1.53 -17.32
CA ASP A 167 0.54 1.50 -17.87
C ASP A 167 0.38 0.46 -18.99
N GLN A 168 1.34 0.40 -19.92
CA GLN A 168 1.30 -0.57 -21.02
C GLN A 168 1.41 -2.01 -20.52
N LEU A 169 2.32 -2.26 -19.56
CA LEU A 169 2.50 -3.58 -18.97
C LEU A 169 1.28 -4.01 -18.13
N ALA A 170 0.68 -3.08 -17.38
CA ALA A 170 -0.54 -3.34 -16.62
C ALA A 170 -1.73 -3.62 -17.54
N ALA A 171 -1.87 -2.86 -18.64
CA ALA A 171 -2.86 -3.13 -19.68
C ALA A 171 -2.69 -4.51 -20.30
N GLN A 172 -1.44 -4.90 -20.61
CA GLN A 172 -1.15 -6.26 -21.11
C GLN A 172 -1.56 -7.33 -20.09
N LEU A 173 -1.24 -7.15 -18.80
CA LEU A 173 -1.60 -8.09 -17.74
C LEU A 173 -3.12 -8.25 -17.60
N TRP A 174 -3.86 -7.14 -17.68
CA TRP A 174 -5.32 -7.14 -17.56
C TRP A 174 -6.07 -7.38 -18.87
N GLY A 175 -5.35 -7.57 -19.99
CA GLY A 175 -5.95 -7.81 -21.30
C GLY A 175 -6.68 -6.60 -21.88
N LEU A 176 -6.27 -5.38 -21.52
CA LEU A 176 -6.83 -4.14 -22.06
C LEU A 176 -6.21 -3.83 -23.43
N THR A 177 -7.05 -3.43 -24.37
CA THR A 177 -6.62 -2.90 -25.66
C THR A 177 -6.04 -1.49 -25.52
N GLU A 178 -5.25 -1.03 -26.49
CA GLU A 178 -4.75 0.35 -26.52
C GLU A 178 -5.88 1.39 -26.48
N ARG A 179 -7.03 1.07 -27.09
CA ARG A 179 -8.21 1.95 -27.08
C ARG A 179 -8.79 2.06 -25.66
N GLU A 180 -8.93 0.94 -24.96
CA GLU A 180 -9.43 0.93 -23.59
C GLU A 180 -8.46 1.64 -22.65
N LEU A 181 -7.14 1.43 -22.80
CA LEU A 181 -6.15 2.15 -22.01
C LEU A 181 -6.21 3.67 -22.22
N LYS A 182 -6.46 4.14 -23.46
CA LYS A 182 -6.68 5.56 -23.75
C LYS A 182 -7.94 6.11 -23.06
N ILE A 183 -9.03 5.34 -23.05
CA ILE A 183 -10.27 5.71 -22.35
C ILE A 183 -10.00 5.82 -20.84
N VAL A 184 -9.35 4.81 -20.25
CA VAL A 184 -8.96 4.80 -18.84
C VAL A 184 -8.17 6.05 -18.46
N ARG A 185 -7.19 6.45 -19.28
CA ARG A 185 -6.39 7.67 -19.05
C ARG A 185 -7.22 8.94 -19.13
N SER A 186 -8.15 9.01 -20.09
CA SER A 186 -9.09 10.13 -20.23
C SER A 186 -9.99 10.24 -18.99
N ASP A 187 -10.63 9.13 -18.61
CA ASP A 187 -11.55 9.07 -17.47
C ASP A 187 -10.82 9.41 -16.17
N LEU A 188 -9.59 8.92 -16.00
CA LEU A 188 -8.77 9.23 -14.82
C LEU A 188 -8.44 10.72 -14.72
N ALA A 189 -8.21 11.40 -15.85
CA ALA A 189 -7.99 12.85 -15.90
C ALA A 189 -9.28 13.64 -15.57
N GLU A 190 -10.46 13.12 -15.93
CA GLU A 190 -11.75 13.73 -15.55
C GLU A 190 -12.06 13.54 -14.05
N VAL A 191 -11.73 12.37 -13.51
CA VAL A 191 -11.94 12.03 -12.09
C VAL A 191 -10.87 12.67 -11.18
N GLY A 192 -9.70 13.00 -11.71
CA GLY A 192 -8.56 13.53 -10.98
C GLY A 192 -8.17 14.94 -11.38
N GLY A 193 -8.46 15.93 -10.54
CA GLY A 193 -7.70 17.19 -10.55
C GLY A 193 -6.22 16.88 -10.32
N ASP A 194 -5.36 17.43 -11.19
CA ASP A 194 -3.93 17.14 -11.39
C ASP A 194 -3.18 16.43 -10.25
N LYS A 195 -2.39 15.41 -10.61
CA LYS A 195 -1.34 14.84 -9.75
C LYS A 195 -0.24 15.90 -9.53
N VAL A 196 -0.49 16.87 -8.65
CA VAL A 196 0.54 17.79 -8.10
C VAL A 196 1.10 17.22 -6.81
#